data_AF-A0A7J2J982-F1
#
_entry.id   AF-A0A7J2J982-F1
#
_cell.length_a   1.000
_cell.length_b   1.000
_cell.length_c   1.000
_cell.angle_alpha   90.00
_cell.angle_beta   90.00
_cell.angle_gamma   90.00
#
_symmetry.space_group_name_H-M   'P 1'
#
loop_
_entity.id
_entity.type
_entity.pdbx_description
1 polymer ?
#
loop_
_entity_poly.entity_id
_entity_poly.type
_entity_poly.pdbx_seq_one_letter_code
_entity_poly.pdbx_strand_id
1 'polypeptide(L)'
;DQIILTHEHIDHSGGAEHFKRRLKDVRILAHEKTAEVLEKGVEPTSRLFSLPAPNVKIDLRLKEGDEVVIGDDIYKVLYTPGHSQGSICLYQEDRGILFSGDTVFSYGGIGRYDLPGGDLFKLKKSVERLSNLKVRDLYPGHGDCVIGFGDRHIRLSLRNIRRI
;
A
#
# COMPACT_ATOMS: atom_id res chain seq x y z
N ASP A 1 -14.41 -9.72 -7.14
CA ASP A 1 -15.28 -8.55 -7.36
C ASP A 1 -14.53 -7.21 -7.24
N GLN A 2 -13.32 -7.19 -6.65
CA GLN A 2 -12.54 -5.96 -6.54
C GLN A 2 -11.03 -6.20 -6.66
N ILE A 3 -10.30 -5.15 -7.07
CA ILE A 3 -8.84 -5.02 -7.05
C ILE A 3 -8.54 -3.78 -6.23
N ILE A 4 -7.73 -3.91 -5.18
CA ILE A 4 -7.36 -2.78 -4.32
C ILE A 4 -5.89 -2.46 -4.58
N LEU A 5 -5.61 -1.26 -5.06
CA LEU A 5 -4.25 -0.78 -5.29
C LEU A 5 -3.75 -0.10 -4.01
N THR A 6 -2.66 -0.61 -3.45
CA THR A 6 -2.08 -0.01 -2.24
C THR A 6 -1.48 1.36 -2.53
N HIS A 7 -0.97 1.58 -3.75
CA HIS A 7 -0.45 2.86 -4.22
C HIS A 7 -0.29 2.92 -5.74
N GLU A 8 0.21 4.06 -6.24
CA GLU A 8 0.30 4.39 -7.66
C GLU A 8 1.42 3.68 -8.43
N HIS A 9 2.49 3.20 -7.79
CA HIS A 9 3.66 2.70 -8.52
C HIS A 9 3.35 1.53 -9.46
N ILE A 10 4.12 1.41 -10.55
CA ILE A 10 3.80 0.50 -11.65
C ILE A 10 3.79 -0.98 -11.27
N ASP A 11 4.60 -1.38 -10.29
CA ASP A 11 4.62 -2.73 -9.73
C ASP A 11 3.35 -3.08 -8.96
N HIS A 12 2.59 -2.07 -8.52
CA HIS A 12 1.28 -2.24 -7.86
C HIS A 12 0.10 -1.95 -8.79
N SER A 13 0.24 -1.03 -9.75
CA SER A 13 -0.86 -0.54 -10.58
C SER A 13 -0.85 -1.02 -12.04
N GLY A 14 0.31 -1.46 -12.56
CA GLY A 14 0.51 -1.73 -13.99
C GLY A 14 -0.37 -2.85 -14.56
N GLY A 15 -0.81 -3.79 -13.73
CA GLY A 15 -1.70 -4.88 -14.11
C GLY A 15 -3.20 -4.54 -14.05
N ALA A 16 -3.60 -3.44 -13.42
CA ALA A 16 -5.00 -3.20 -13.04
C ALA A 16 -5.95 -3.16 -14.24
N GLU A 17 -5.60 -2.41 -15.28
CA GLU A 17 -6.31 -2.32 -16.56
C GLU A 17 -6.39 -3.68 -17.27
N HIS A 18 -5.32 -4.47 -17.22
CA HIS A 18 -5.28 -5.80 -17.83
C HIS A 18 -6.31 -6.74 -17.19
N PHE A 19 -6.38 -6.75 -15.85
CA PHE A 19 -7.32 -7.57 -15.12
C PHE A 19 -8.77 -7.07 -15.25
N LYS A 20 -9.00 -5.75 -15.18
CA LYS A 20 -10.33 -5.14 -15.37
C LYS A 20 -10.97 -5.51 -16.70
N ARG A 21 -10.18 -5.62 -17.78
CA ARG A 21 -10.69 -6.04 -19.10
C ARG A 21 -11.03 -7.53 -19.19
N ARG A 22 -10.39 -8.38 -18.38
CA ARG A 22 -10.52 -9.84 -18.45
C ARG A 22 -11.50 -10.42 -17.45
N LEU A 23 -11.64 -9.77 -16.30
CA LEU A 23 -12.52 -10.19 -15.23
C LEU A 23 -13.84 -9.43 -15.33
N LYS A 24 -14.95 -10.16 -15.33
CA LYS A 24 -16.29 -9.55 -15.27
C LYS A 24 -16.54 -8.98 -13.88
N ASP A 25 -17.22 -7.83 -13.83
CA ASP A 25 -17.74 -7.23 -12.59
C ASP A 25 -16.69 -6.97 -11.50
N VAL A 26 -15.47 -6.59 -11.91
CA VAL A 26 -14.41 -6.17 -10.99
C VAL A 26 -14.39 -4.66 -10.86
N ARG A 27 -14.32 -4.13 -9.63
CA ARG A 27 -14.06 -2.71 -9.32
C ARG A 27 -12.59 -2.49 -8.94
N ILE A 28 -11.97 -1.42 -9.40
CA ILE A 28 -10.64 -0.99 -8.96
C ILE A 28 -10.83 0.07 -7.89
N LEU A 29 -10.25 -0.20 -6.74
CA LEU A 29 -10.26 0.64 -5.55
C LEU A 29 -8.84 1.15 -5.32
N ALA A 30 -8.71 2.43 -4.95
CA ALA A 30 -7.43 3.01 -4.57
C ALA A 30 -7.65 4.23 -3.69
N HIS A 31 -6.65 4.64 -2.91
CA HIS A 31 -6.69 5.91 -2.20
C HIS A 31 -6.93 7.09 -3.16
N GLU A 32 -7.59 8.15 -2.72
CA GLU A 32 -7.91 9.30 -3.58
C GLU A 32 -6.67 9.93 -4.25
N LYS A 33 -5.51 9.92 -3.58
CA LYS A 33 -4.24 10.40 -4.13
C LYS A 33 -3.65 9.46 -5.19
N THR A 34 -3.78 8.15 -5.00
CA THR A 34 -3.42 7.15 -6.01
C THR A 34 -4.30 7.33 -7.25
N ALA A 35 -5.60 7.53 -7.06
CA ALA A 35 -6.54 7.78 -8.16
C ALA A 35 -6.17 9.03 -8.96
N GLU A 36 -5.83 10.14 -8.29
CA GLU A 36 -5.38 11.37 -8.96
C GLU A 36 -4.16 11.14 -9.87
N VAL A 37 -3.18 10.34 -9.45
CA VAL A 37 -1.97 10.04 -10.23
C VAL A 37 -2.30 9.14 -11.43
N LEU A 38 -3.02 8.05 -11.19
CA LEU A 38 -3.30 7.03 -12.20
C LEU A 38 -4.26 7.51 -13.28
N GLU A 39 -5.30 8.27 -12.92
CA GLU A 39 -6.27 8.80 -13.90
C GLU A 39 -5.68 9.90 -14.79
N LYS A 40 -4.67 10.62 -14.28
CA LYS A 40 -3.88 11.57 -15.08
C LYS A 40 -2.81 10.88 -15.94
N GLY A 41 -2.54 9.59 -15.73
CA GLY A 41 -1.47 8.87 -16.42
C GLY A 41 -0.07 9.40 -16.11
N VAL A 42 0.13 9.94 -14.89
CA VAL A 42 1.40 10.56 -14.45
C VAL A 42 2.12 9.72 -13.40
N GLU A 43 1.91 8.41 -13.44
CA GLU A 43 2.59 7.46 -12.57
C GLU A 43 4.13 7.62 -12.65
N PRO A 44 4.83 7.78 -11.50
CA PRO A 44 6.20 8.28 -11.50
C PRO A 44 7.30 7.25 -11.78
N THR A 45 7.04 5.95 -11.64
CA THR A 45 8.07 4.89 -11.64
C THR A 45 8.17 4.10 -12.94
N SER A 46 7.14 4.10 -13.79
CA SER A 46 7.08 3.42 -15.09
C SER A 46 8.30 3.70 -15.98
N ARG A 47 8.77 4.95 -15.99
CA ARG A 47 9.95 5.37 -16.75
C ARG A 47 11.24 4.70 -16.29
N LEU A 48 11.40 4.40 -15.01
CA LEU A 48 12.58 3.68 -14.52
C LEU A 48 12.67 2.26 -15.10
N PHE A 49 11.54 1.68 -15.48
CA PHE A 49 11.43 0.34 -16.05
C PHE A 49 11.25 0.34 -17.58
N SER A 50 11.33 1.50 -18.24
CA SER A 50 11.02 1.65 -19.68
C SER A 50 9.64 1.13 -20.07
N LEU A 51 8.66 1.28 -19.18
CA LEU A 51 7.27 0.86 -19.39
C LEU A 51 6.38 2.09 -19.60
N PRO A 52 5.25 1.94 -20.30
CA PRO A 52 4.25 3.00 -20.36
C PRO A 52 3.62 3.23 -18.99
N ALA A 53 3.39 4.50 -18.63
CA ALA A 53 2.65 4.83 -17.42
C ALA A 53 1.21 4.27 -17.52
N PRO A 54 0.73 3.55 -16.50
CA PRO A 54 -0.63 3.06 -16.50
C PRO A 54 -1.61 4.24 -16.44
N ASN A 55 -2.67 4.18 -17.25
CA ASN A 55 -3.84 5.05 -17.14
C ASN A 55 -5.00 4.18 -16.66
N VAL A 56 -5.36 4.33 -15.39
CA VAL A 56 -6.33 3.46 -14.72
C VAL A 56 -7.45 4.31 -14.16
N LYS A 57 -8.69 4.03 -14.58
CA LYS A 57 -9.87 4.63 -13.97
C LYS A 57 -10.17 3.94 -12.63
N ILE A 58 -10.27 4.71 -11.55
CA ILE A 58 -10.60 4.18 -10.23
C ILE A 58 -12.12 4.22 -10.04
N ASP A 59 -12.73 3.07 -9.77
CA ASP A 59 -14.18 2.96 -9.61
C ASP A 59 -14.63 3.47 -8.23
N LEU A 60 -13.79 3.29 -7.20
CA LEU A 60 -14.06 3.77 -5.85
C LEU A 60 -12.78 4.32 -5.20
N ARG A 61 -12.84 5.59 -4.79
CA ARG A 61 -11.74 6.27 -4.12
C ARG A 61 -11.86 6.09 -2.61
N LEU A 62 -10.87 5.43 -2.02
CA LEU A 62 -10.75 5.16 -0.60
C LEU A 62 -10.11 6.33 0.14
N LYS A 63 -10.44 6.46 1.43
CA LYS A 63 -9.90 7.42 2.39
C LYS A 63 -9.48 6.72 3.69
N GLU A 64 -8.74 7.43 4.54
CA GLU A 64 -8.43 6.96 5.89
C GLU A 64 -9.70 6.58 6.65
N GLY A 65 -9.70 5.39 7.26
CA GLY A 65 -10.81 4.89 8.08
C GLY A 65 -11.94 4.23 7.29
N ASP A 66 -11.92 4.30 5.96
CA ASP A 66 -12.86 3.52 5.15
C ASP A 66 -12.68 2.01 5.40
N GLU A 67 -13.74 1.25 5.21
CA GLU A 67 -13.74 -0.20 5.36
C GLU A 67 -13.89 -0.89 4.02
N VAL A 68 -13.09 -1.93 3.80
CA VAL A 68 -13.18 -2.80 2.63
C VAL A 68 -13.44 -4.22 3.08
N VAL A 69 -14.50 -4.82 2.54
CA VAL A 69 -14.90 -6.19 2.85
C VAL A 69 -14.20 -7.15 1.89
N ILE A 70 -13.46 -8.12 2.40
CA ILE A 70 -12.80 -9.16 1.61
C ILE A 70 -13.23 -10.53 2.15
N GLY A 71 -14.10 -11.22 1.41
CA GLY A 71 -14.78 -12.40 1.93
C GLY A 71 -15.67 -12.00 3.11
N ASP A 72 -15.46 -12.66 4.27
CA ASP A 72 -16.18 -12.37 5.50
C ASP A 72 -15.42 -11.40 6.44
N ASP A 73 -14.21 -10.99 6.06
CA ASP A 73 -13.36 -10.12 6.89
C ASP A 73 -13.46 -8.65 6.46
N ILE A 74 -13.46 -7.75 7.44
CA ILE A 74 -13.47 -6.29 7.23
C ILE A 74 -12.06 -5.73 7.46
N TYR A 75 -11.52 -5.04 6.47
CA TYR A 75 -10.23 -4.38 6.54
C TYR A 75 -10.40 -2.86 6.58
N LYS A 76 -9.82 -2.22 7.59
CA LYS A 76 -9.74 -0.76 7.70
C LYS A 76 -8.62 -0.24 6.79
N VAL A 77 -8.91 0.79 6.03
CA VAL A 77 -7.95 1.52 5.20
C VAL A 77 -7.16 2.48 6.09
N LEU A 78 -5.85 2.29 6.12
CA LEU A 78 -4.92 3.16 6.82
C LEU A 78 -4.11 3.93 5.77
N TYR A 79 -4.28 5.26 5.67
CA TYR A 79 -3.49 6.11 4.80
C TYR A 79 -2.08 6.30 5.34
N THR A 80 -1.09 5.73 4.66
CA THR A 80 0.30 5.64 5.10
C THR A 80 1.25 6.28 4.08
N PRO A 81 1.15 7.59 3.82
CA PRO A 81 1.97 8.26 2.83
C PRO A 81 3.46 8.23 3.21
N GLY A 82 4.30 8.41 2.20
CA GLY A 82 5.74 8.59 2.36
C GLY A 82 6.59 7.65 1.51
N HIS A 83 6.12 6.44 1.21
CA HIS A 83 6.67 5.67 0.09
C HIS A 83 6.17 6.26 -1.24
N SER A 84 4.88 6.54 -1.29
CA SER A 84 4.21 7.26 -2.37
C SER A 84 3.21 8.29 -1.82
N GLN A 85 2.54 9.04 -2.70
CA GLN A 85 1.55 10.03 -2.27
C GLN A 85 0.24 9.39 -1.82
N GLY A 86 -0.13 8.25 -2.40
CA GLY A 86 -1.39 7.56 -2.14
C GLY A 86 -1.28 6.23 -1.41
N SER A 87 -0.12 5.93 -0.82
CA SER A 87 0.13 4.70 -0.07
C SER A 87 -0.91 4.45 1.03
N ILE A 88 -1.50 3.26 1.02
CA ILE A 88 -2.38 2.74 2.07
C ILE A 88 -1.91 1.37 2.55
N CYS A 89 -2.24 1.06 3.80
CA CYS A 89 -2.27 -0.30 4.33
C CYS A 89 -3.73 -0.74 4.54
N LEU A 90 -3.98 -2.05 4.54
CA LEU A 90 -5.26 -2.65 4.91
C LEU A 90 -5.08 -3.46 6.18
N TYR A 91 -5.83 -3.12 7.23
CA TYR A 91 -5.70 -3.74 8.54
C TYR A 91 -6.98 -4.42 9.01
N GLN A 92 -6.89 -5.71 9.30
CA GLN A 92 -7.95 -6.49 9.95
C GLN A 92 -7.57 -6.62 11.43
N GLU A 93 -8.41 -6.05 12.29
CA GLU A 93 -8.09 -5.86 13.71
C GLU A 93 -8.20 -7.16 14.54
N ASP A 94 -9.24 -7.97 14.32
CA ASP A 94 -9.54 -9.15 15.16
C ASP A 94 -8.47 -10.25 15.06
N ARG A 95 -7.93 -10.46 13.85
CA ARG A 95 -6.89 -11.44 13.53
C ARG A 95 -5.49 -10.82 13.54
N GLY A 96 -5.39 -9.48 13.58
CA GLY A 96 -4.14 -8.74 13.51
C GLY A 96 -3.42 -8.93 12.17
N ILE A 97 -4.14 -8.87 11.06
CA ILE A 97 -3.57 -9.00 9.70
C ILE A 97 -3.32 -7.61 9.13
N LEU A 98 -2.10 -7.36 8.64
CA LEU A 98 -1.74 -6.13 7.95
C LEU A 98 -1.21 -6.42 6.55
N PHE A 99 -1.91 -5.94 5.52
CA PHE A 99 -1.32 -5.76 4.19
C PHE A 99 -0.68 -4.38 4.16
N SER A 100 0.65 -4.30 4.19
CA SER A 100 1.37 -3.03 4.38
C SER A 100 1.73 -2.29 3.09
N GLY A 101 1.48 -2.93 1.94
CA GLY A 101 2.06 -2.50 0.67
C GLY A 101 3.55 -2.25 0.85
N ASP A 102 3.99 -1.06 0.45
CA ASP A 102 5.40 -0.66 0.52
C ASP A 102 5.70 0.26 1.71
N THR A 103 4.85 0.29 2.75
CA THR A 103 5.14 1.12 3.93
C THR A 103 6.20 0.47 4.83
N VAL A 104 6.03 -0.81 5.15
CA VAL A 104 6.95 -1.62 5.98
C VAL A 104 7.06 -3.03 5.43
N PHE A 105 8.23 -3.65 5.63
CA PHE A 105 8.57 -4.98 5.12
C PHE A 105 9.06 -5.93 6.23
N SER A 106 9.27 -7.20 5.86
CA SER A 106 9.98 -8.16 6.70
C SER A 106 11.40 -7.66 7.05
N TYR A 107 11.98 -8.27 8.09
CA TYR A 107 13.28 -7.92 8.66
C TYR A 107 13.55 -6.41 8.94
N GLY A 108 12.49 -5.62 9.11
CA GLY A 108 12.60 -4.20 9.42
C GLY A 108 12.85 -3.30 8.21
N GLY A 109 12.54 -3.78 7.01
CA GLY A 109 12.60 -2.97 5.81
C GLY A 109 11.47 -1.93 5.76
N ILE A 110 11.69 -0.88 4.99
CA ILE A 110 10.73 0.18 4.71
C ILE A 110 10.72 0.46 3.20
N GLY A 111 9.63 1.02 2.70
CA GLY A 111 9.59 1.52 1.32
C GLY A 111 10.63 2.59 1.05
N ARG A 112 10.98 2.70 -0.23
CA ARG A 112 11.78 3.82 -0.73
C ARG A 112 11.02 5.12 -0.58
N TYR A 113 11.67 6.15 -0.06
CA TYR A 113 11.10 7.50 0.09
C TYR A 113 11.79 8.51 -0.84
N ASP A 114 12.75 8.04 -1.65
CA ASP A 114 13.62 8.82 -2.52
C ASP A 114 13.16 8.83 -3.99
N LEU A 115 12.06 8.13 -4.30
CA LEU A 115 11.40 8.17 -5.60
C LEU A 115 10.39 9.33 -5.68
N PRO A 116 10.01 9.79 -6.89
CA PRO A 116 9.04 10.88 -7.01
C PRO A 116 7.71 10.53 -6.32
N GLY A 117 7.24 11.39 -5.43
CA GLY A 117 6.07 11.15 -4.57
C GLY A 117 6.41 10.61 -3.18
N GLY A 118 7.64 10.15 -2.95
CA GLY A 118 8.16 9.76 -1.65
C GLY A 118 8.49 10.94 -0.73
N ASP A 119 8.42 10.71 0.58
CA ASP A 119 8.67 11.67 1.65
C ASP A 119 9.06 10.94 2.95
N LEU A 120 10.32 11.09 3.39
CA LEU A 120 10.86 10.42 4.57
C LEU A 120 10.12 10.80 5.86
N PHE A 121 9.72 12.07 6.02
CA PHE A 121 9.06 12.51 7.25
C PHE A 121 7.65 11.93 7.36
N LYS A 122 6.93 11.87 6.24
CA LYS A 122 5.62 11.19 6.18
C LYS A 122 5.78 9.69 6.42
N LEU A 123 6.77 9.05 5.80
CA LEU A 123 7.02 7.62 5.98
C LEU A 123 7.33 7.28 7.44
N LYS A 124 8.16 8.09 8.12
CA LYS A 124 8.44 7.97 9.56
C LYS A 124 7.17 7.99 10.40
N LYS A 125 6.27 8.96 10.16
CA LYS A 125 4.98 9.06 10.86
C LYS A 125 4.08 7.87 10.58
N SER A 126 4.04 7.40 9.33
CA SER A 126 3.27 6.21 8.92
C SER A 126 3.78 4.96 9.64
N VAL A 127 5.09 4.71 9.65
CA VAL A 127 5.70 3.57 10.33
C VAL A 127 5.49 3.64 11.85
N GLU A 128 5.62 4.84 12.45
CA GLU A 128 5.33 5.05 13.87
C GLU A 128 3.88 4.72 14.22
N ARG A 129 2.92 5.18 13.39
CA ARG A 129 1.50 4.84 13.56
C ARG A 129 1.27 3.33 13.50
N LEU A 130 1.82 2.65 12.50
CA LEU A 130 1.70 1.19 12.35
C LEU A 130 2.32 0.42 13.52
N SER A 131 3.38 0.95 14.14
CA SER A 131 4.05 0.29 15.27
C SER A 131 3.19 0.20 16.54
N ASN A 132 2.11 0.98 16.62
CA ASN A 132 1.15 0.95 17.72
C ASN A 132 0.01 -0.06 17.50
N LEU A 133 -0.05 -0.72 16.35
CA LEU A 133 -1.06 -1.74 16.03
C LEU A 133 -0.65 -3.12 16.56
N LYS A 134 -1.66 -3.96 16.84
CA LYS A 134 -1.47 -5.37 17.19
C LYS A 134 -1.43 -6.20 15.91
N VAL A 135 -0.26 -6.30 15.29
CA VAL A 135 -0.08 -7.05 14.05
C VAL A 135 0.51 -8.42 14.34
N ARG A 136 -0.29 -9.47 14.13
CA ARG A 136 0.15 -10.87 14.17
C ARG A 136 0.81 -11.26 12.85
N ASP A 137 0.13 -11.00 11.73
CA ASP A 137 0.60 -11.38 10.40
C ASP A 137 0.82 -10.13 9.54
N LEU A 138 1.98 -10.06 8.88
CA LEU A 138 2.37 -8.97 8.00
C LEU A 138 2.56 -9.49 6.57
N TYR A 139 1.82 -8.91 5.64
CA TYR A 139 1.87 -9.20 4.21
C TYR A 139 2.38 -7.96 3.48
N PRO A 140 3.71 -7.84 3.29
CA PRO A 140 4.30 -6.74 2.57
C PRO A 140 4.06 -6.81 1.06
N GLY A 141 4.22 -5.67 0.38
CA GLY A 141 4.23 -5.61 -1.08
C GLY A 141 5.42 -6.35 -1.71
N HIS A 142 6.54 -6.43 -0.98
CA HIS A 142 7.77 -7.09 -1.41
C HIS A 142 8.44 -7.88 -0.28
N GLY A 143 9.14 -8.95 -0.64
CA GLY A 143 9.86 -9.81 0.29
C GLY A 143 8.96 -10.83 0.99
N ASP A 144 9.41 -11.33 2.14
CA ASP A 144 8.75 -12.42 2.85
C ASP A 144 7.51 -11.95 3.61
N CYS A 145 6.46 -12.75 3.59
CA CYS A 145 5.37 -12.62 4.55
C CYS A 145 5.83 -13.06 5.95
N VAL A 146 5.28 -12.43 6.99
CA VAL A 146 5.57 -12.77 8.38
C VAL A 146 4.30 -13.29 9.03
N ILE A 147 4.36 -14.47 9.66
CA ILE A 147 3.23 -15.11 10.31
C ILE A 147 3.49 -15.20 11.82
N GLY A 148 2.56 -14.70 12.64
CA GLY A 148 2.61 -14.82 14.11
C GLY A 148 3.38 -13.73 14.87
N PHE A 149 4.27 -12.98 14.21
CA PHE A 149 5.15 -12.00 14.88
C PHE A 149 5.39 -10.72 14.06
N GLY A 150 4.39 -10.30 13.27
CA GLY A 150 4.46 -9.09 12.43
C GLY A 150 4.82 -7.82 13.20
N ASP A 151 4.33 -7.68 14.43
CA ASP A 151 4.61 -6.57 15.35
C ASP A 151 6.12 -6.38 15.61
N ARG A 152 6.90 -7.46 15.69
CA ARG A 152 8.36 -7.39 15.84
C ARG A 152 9.03 -6.76 14.62
N HIS A 153 8.55 -7.08 13.43
CA HIS A 153 9.07 -6.56 12.17
C HIS A 153 8.73 -5.08 11.98
N ILE A 154 7.52 -4.66 12.38
CA ILE A 154 7.13 -3.25 12.33
C ILE A 154 7.94 -2.42 13.33
N ARG A 155 8.15 -2.91 14.56
CA ARG A 155 9.03 -2.24 15.55
C ARG A 155 10.47 -2.14 15.07
N LEU A 156 10.97 -3.17 14.38
CA LEU A 156 12.29 -3.13 13.77
C LEU A 156 12.37 -2.08 12.65
N SER A 157 11.32 -1.99 11.81
CA SER A 157 11.19 -0.96 10.78
C SER A 157 11.23 0.45 11.38
N LEU A 158 10.49 0.68 12.47
CA LEU A 158 10.51 1.95 13.21
C LEU A 158 11.91 2.28 13.75
N ARG A 159 12.59 1.28 14.33
CA ARG A 159 13.96 1.45 14.84
C ARG A 159 14.93 1.85 13.72
N ASN A 160 14.80 1.22 12.55
CA ASN A 160 15.69 1.45 11.42
C ASN A 160 15.42 2.82 10.79
N ILE A 161 14.17 3.19 10.53
CA ILE A 161 13.84 4.47 9.89
C ILE A 161 14.18 5.67 10.77
N ARG A 162 14.11 5.54 12.11
CA ARG A 162 14.53 6.61 13.05
C ARG A 162 16.03 6.91 13.01
N ARG A 163 16.85 6.06 12.40
CA ARG A 163 18.31 6.24 12.26
C ARG A 163 18.72 6.90 10.95
N ILE A 164 17.79 7.05 10.02
CA ILE A 164 17.94 7.78 8.76
C ILE A 164 17.71 9.25 9.05
#